data_AF-A0A8T6LTB3-F1
#
_entry.id   AF-A0A8T6LTB3-F1
#
_cell.length_a   1.000
_cell.length_b   1.000
_cell.length_c   1.000
_cell.angle_alpha   90.00
_cell.angle_beta   90.00
_cell.angle_gamma   90.00
#
_symmetry.space_group_name_H-M   'P 1'
#
loop_
_entity.id
_entity.type
_entity.pdbx_description
1 polymer ?
#
loop_
_entity_poly.entity_id
_entity_poly.type
_entity_poly.pdbx_seq_one_letter_code
_entity_poly.pdbx_strand_id
1 'polypeptide(L)'
;MKNENKNDEAVSPVIATILMVAITVVLAGVLYVWASSLAEGNADGEFTTYVITADGNTAGDGPTTATDDSLVEMTMSTGQDINWAAVSVKISINDGAPLTCAKDSG
;
A
#
# COMPACT_ATOMS: atom_id res chain seq x y z
N MET A 1 -33.11 -53.10 12.16
CA MET A 1 -33.51 -51.73 12.55
C MET A 1 -32.96 -50.80 11.49
N LYS A 2 -33.82 -50.25 10.63
CA LYS A 2 -33.43 -49.28 9.59
C LYS A 2 -33.69 -47.89 10.16
N ASN A 3 -32.62 -47.18 10.49
CA ASN A 3 -32.68 -45.79 10.89
C ASN A 3 -32.84 -44.95 9.63
N GLU A 4 -34.07 -44.72 9.23
CA GLU A 4 -34.40 -43.82 8.12
C GLU A 4 -34.41 -42.41 8.70
N ASN A 5 -33.26 -41.72 8.59
CA ASN A 5 -33.18 -40.28 8.78
C ASN A 5 -34.02 -39.59 7.70
N LYS A 6 -35.33 -39.47 7.94
CA LYS A 6 -36.23 -38.60 7.17
C LYS A 6 -35.94 -37.16 7.59
N ASN A 7 -34.87 -36.60 7.02
CA ASN A 7 -34.58 -35.18 7.10
C ASN A 7 -34.67 -34.50 5.73
N ASP A 8 -35.46 -35.08 4.83
CA ASP A 8 -35.71 -34.57 3.48
C ASP A 8 -37.17 -34.15 3.26
N GLU A 9 -37.93 -33.91 4.35
CA GLU A 9 -39.29 -33.39 4.24
C GLU A 9 -39.38 -31.96 4.77
N ALA A 10 -39.29 -31.05 3.80
CA ALA A 10 -39.82 -29.70 3.79
C ALA A 10 -39.12 -28.68 4.69
N VAL A 11 -37.95 -28.20 4.21
CA VAL A 11 -37.71 -26.77 4.30
C VAL A 11 -38.87 -26.10 3.55
N SER A 12 -39.84 -25.53 4.28
CA SER A 12 -40.98 -24.85 3.67
C SER A 12 -40.49 -23.82 2.64
N PRO A 13 -41.14 -23.67 1.47
CA PRO A 13 -40.70 -22.72 0.44
C PRO A 13 -40.42 -21.32 0.97
N VAL A 14 -41.15 -20.91 2.01
CA VAL A 14 -40.98 -19.62 2.67
C VAL A 14 -39.78 -19.63 3.64
N ILE A 15 -39.55 -20.72 4.35
CA ILE A 15 -38.41 -20.83 5.28
C ILE A 15 -37.09 -20.92 4.49
N ALA A 16 -37.10 -21.62 3.35
CA ALA A 16 -35.93 -21.73 2.47
C ALA A 16 -35.49 -20.36 1.93
N THR A 17 -36.45 -19.53 1.52
CA THR A 17 -36.17 -18.19 0.98
C THR A 17 -35.66 -17.24 2.07
N ILE A 18 -36.25 -17.28 3.28
CA ILE A 18 -35.77 -16.47 4.41
C ILE A 18 -34.32 -16.82 4.77
N LEU A 19 -33.98 -18.11 4.84
CA LEU A 19 -32.61 -18.56 5.14
C LEU A 19 -31.63 -18.12 4.06
N MET A 20 -32.01 -18.24 2.79
CA MET A 20 -31.18 -17.80 1.67
C MET A 20 -30.91 -16.30 1.70
N VAL A 21 -31.95 -15.49 1.93
CA VAL A 21 -31.83 -14.02 2.00
C VAL A 21 -31.04 -13.60 3.23
N ALA A 22 -31.21 -14.27 4.37
CA ALA A 22 -30.44 -13.96 5.58
C ALA A 22 -28.93 -14.12 5.34
N ILE A 23 -28.51 -15.20 4.69
CA ILE A 23 -27.09 -15.44 4.40
C ILE A 23 -26.53 -14.40 3.42
N THR A 24 -27.28 -14.05 2.36
CA THR A 24 -26.79 -13.06 1.37
C THR A 24 -26.64 -11.66 1.97
N VAL A 25 -27.56 -11.25 2.84
CA VAL A 25 -27.45 -9.96 3.55
C VAL A 25 -26.22 -9.93 4.46
N VAL A 26 -25.95 -11.04 5.18
CA VAL A 26 -24.76 -11.14 6.04
C VAL A 26 -23.48 -11.07 5.21
N LEU A 27 -23.38 -11.84 4.12
CA LEU A 27 -22.20 -11.81 3.23
C LEU A 27 -21.99 -10.42 2.60
N ALA A 28 -23.06 -9.75 2.17
CA ALA A 28 -23.00 -8.39 1.66
C ALA A 28 -22.52 -7.40 2.73
N GLY A 29 -22.98 -7.54 3.98
CA GLY A 29 -22.53 -6.72 5.11
C GLY A 29 -21.05 -6.92 5.43
N VAL A 30 -20.57 -8.17 5.46
CA VAL A 30 -19.15 -8.47 5.68
C VAL A 30 -18.28 -7.91 4.55
N LEU A 31 -18.71 -8.08 3.29
CA LEU A 31 -18.03 -7.50 2.14
C LEU A 31 -18.03 -5.96 2.20
N TYR A 32 -19.11 -5.33 2.64
CA TYR A 32 -19.18 -3.88 2.80
C TYR A 32 -18.21 -3.37 3.86
N VAL A 33 -18.13 -4.01 5.03
CA VAL A 33 -17.19 -3.62 6.09
C VAL A 33 -15.74 -3.82 5.63
N TRP A 34 -15.46 -4.92 4.93
CA TRP A 34 -14.13 -5.18 4.36
C TRP A 34 -13.75 -4.16 3.28
N ALA A 35 -14.66 -3.89 2.35
CA ALA A 35 -14.46 -2.88 1.31
C ALA A 35 -14.33 -1.47 1.89
N SER A 36 -15.08 -1.16 2.95
CA SER A 36 -14.98 0.12 3.66
C SER A 36 -13.64 0.24 4.37
N SER A 37 -13.15 -0.82 5.03
CA SER A 37 -11.82 -0.82 5.64
C SER A 37 -10.69 -0.70 4.60
N LEU A 38 -10.85 -1.30 3.43
CA LEU A 38 -9.92 -1.14 2.31
C LEU A 38 -9.98 0.30 1.76
N ALA A 39 -11.19 0.84 1.59
CA ALA A 39 -11.38 2.18 1.08
C ALA A 39 -10.87 3.23 2.08
N GLU A 40 -11.21 3.15 3.35
CA GLU A 40 -10.77 4.10 4.39
C GLU A 40 -9.24 4.03 4.60
N GLY A 41 -8.66 2.82 4.55
CA GLY A 41 -7.20 2.64 4.54
C GLY A 41 -6.49 3.21 3.29
N ASN A 42 -7.23 3.50 2.21
CA ASN A 42 -6.70 4.03 0.94
C ASN A 42 -7.27 5.40 0.53
N ALA A 43 -8.24 5.96 1.27
CA ALA A 43 -8.98 7.17 0.89
C ALA A 43 -8.61 8.39 1.76
N ASP A 44 -8.07 8.17 2.96
CA ASP A 44 -7.58 9.26 3.83
C ASP A 44 -6.13 9.66 3.55
N GLY A 45 -5.46 8.95 2.64
CA GLY A 45 -4.23 9.39 2.01
C GLY A 45 -4.38 9.12 0.53
N GLU A 46 -4.55 10.19 -0.25
CA GLU A 46 -4.29 10.18 -1.69
C GLU A 46 -3.16 9.19 -1.96
N PHE A 47 -3.38 8.22 -2.86
CA PHE A 47 -2.32 7.31 -3.26
C PHE A 47 -1.23 8.15 -3.95
N THR A 48 -0.34 8.74 -3.15
CA THR A 48 0.77 9.56 -3.62
C THR A 48 1.75 8.59 -4.21
N THR A 49 1.52 8.24 -5.47
CA THR A 49 2.53 7.60 -6.29
C THR A 49 3.63 8.63 -6.44
N TYR A 50 4.68 8.49 -5.63
CA TYR A 50 5.88 9.27 -5.80
C TYR A 50 6.59 8.76 -7.05
N VAL A 51 6.45 9.48 -8.15
CA VAL A 51 7.28 9.26 -9.33
C VAL A 51 8.62 9.92 -9.03
N ILE A 52 9.63 9.09 -8.78
CA ILE A 52 11.01 9.53 -8.59
C ILE A 52 11.70 9.38 -9.94
N THR A 53 12.04 10.50 -10.56
CA THR A 53 12.99 10.53 -11.68
C THR A 53 14.35 10.84 -11.08
N ALA A 54 15.34 10.00 -11.41
CA ALA A 54 16.72 10.18 -10.99
C ALA A 54 17.56 10.40 -12.24
N ASP A 55 18.00 11.63 -12.46
CA ASP A 55 18.99 11.97 -13.48
C ASP A 55 20.34 12.18 -12.78
N GLY A 56 21.35 11.40 -13.18
CA GLY A 56 22.70 11.49 -12.61
C GLY A 56 23.75 10.96 -13.59
N ASN A 57 24.96 11.52 -13.52
CA ASN A 57 26.08 11.10 -14.34
C ASN A 57 26.56 9.68 -13.94
N THR A 58 26.08 8.67 -14.66
CA THR A 58 26.50 7.26 -14.47
C THR A 58 27.86 6.94 -15.11
N ALA A 59 28.57 7.93 -15.65
CA ALA A 59 29.88 7.73 -16.25
C ALA A 59 31.00 7.77 -15.20
N GLY A 60 31.29 6.60 -14.61
CA GLY A 60 32.66 6.21 -14.27
C GLY A 60 33.11 6.36 -12.83
N ASP A 61 33.06 7.55 -12.23
CA ASP A 61 33.92 7.83 -11.06
C ASP A 61 33.19 8.19 -9.76
N GLY A 62 31.84 8.22 -9.77
CA GLY A 62 31.04 8.57 -8.59
C GLY A 62 31.19 10.06 -8.19
N PRO A 63 30.43 10.52 -7.17
CA PRO A 63 30.53 11.89 -6.70
C PRO A 63 31.91 12.16 -6.07
N THR A 64 32.53 13.27 -6.46
CA THR A 64 33.80 13.80 -5.97
C THR A 64 33.54 14.92 -4.95
N THR A 65 34.61 15.53 -4.42
CA THR A 65 34.51 16.72 -3.54
C THR A 65 34.42 18.04 -4.31
N ALA A 66 34.38 17.99 -5.65
CA ALA A 66 34.22 19.15 -6.49
C ALA A 66 32.75 19.61 -6.53
N THR A 67 32.52 20.88 -6.84
CA THR A 67 31.18 21.47 -6.92
C THR A 67 30.44 21.15 -8.22
N ASP A 68 31.12 20.54 -9.18
CA ASP A 68 30.66 20.42 -10.57
C ASP A 68 30.14 19.01 -10.89
N ASP A 69 30.01 18.14 -9.88
CA ASP A 69 29.48 16.81 -10.08
C ASP A 69 27.98 16.84 -10.37
N SER A 70 27.58 16.02 -11.32
CA SER A 70 26.17 15.70 -11.53
C SER A 70 25.71 14.77 -10.39
N LEU A 71 25.29 15.39 -9.29
CA LEU A 71 24.57 14.74 -8.21
C LEU A 71 23.27 14.14 -8.77
N VAL A 72 22.81 13.06 -8.14
CA VAL A 72 21.49 12.48 -8.45
C VAL A 72 20.43 13.48 -7.99
N GLU A 73 19.83 14.16 -8.95
CA GLU A 73 18.69 15.04 -8.69
C GLU A 73 17.42 14.18 -8.67
N MET A 74 16.75 14.16 -7.53
CA MET A 74 15.46 13.48 -7.36
C MET A 74 14.36 14.52 -7.33
N THR A 75 13.62 14.64 -8.43
CA THR A 75 12.47 15.53 -8.52
C THR A 75 11.18 14.76 -8.30
N MET A 76 10.42 15.16 -7.29
CA MET A 76 9.03 14.71 -7.10
C MET A 76 8.11 15.60 -7.94
N SER A 77 7.38 15.00 -8.89
CA SER A 77 6.47 15.75 -9.78
C SER A 77 5.08 16.01 -9.18
N THR A 78 4.75 15.38 -8.04
CA THR A 78 3.45 15.44 -7.37
C THR A 78 3.65 15.27 -5.85
N GLY A 79 2.80 15.92 -5.05
CA GLY A 79 2.82 15.81 -3.58
C GLY A 79 2.73 17.15 -2.85
N GLN A 80 2.77 17.08 -1.51
CA GLN A 80 2.90 18.22 -0.62
C GLN A 80 4.38 18.46 -0.26
N ASP A 81 4.69 19.60 0.36
CA ASP A 81 6.04 19.89 0.86
C ASP A 81 6.56 18.75 1.75
N ILE A 82 7.79 18.31 1.49
CA ILE A 82 8.45 17.27 2.25
C ILE A 82 8.78 17.82 3.64
N ASN A 83 8.33 17.12 4.69
CA ASN A 83 8.84 17.35 6.04
C ASN A 83 10.27 16.81 6.16
N TRP A 84 11.27 17.63 5.82
CA TRP A 84 12.69 17.29 5.87
C TRP A 84 13.19 16.84 7.24
N ALA A 85 12.50 17.17 8.33
CA ALA A 85 12.87 16.69 9.67
C ALA A 85 12.54 15.19 9.88
N ALA A 86 11.58 14.65 9.11
CA ALA A 86 11.16 13.25 9.18
C ALA A 86 11.81 12.36 8.11
N VAL A 87 12.51 12.95 7.13
CA VAL A 87 13.14 12.22 6.03
C VAL A 87 14.57 11.83 6.38
N SER A 88 14.89 10.54 6.21
CA SER A 88 16.24 10.00 6.33
C SER A 88 16.68 9.44 4.99
N VAL A 89 17.67 10.06 4.35
CA VAL A 89 18.27 9.55 3.11
C VAL A 89 19.43 8.61 3.46
N LYS A 90 19.43 7.40 2.87
CA LYS A 90 20.51 6.42 3.02
C LYS A 90 21.01 5.99 1.65
N ILE A 91 22.33 5.97 1.48
CA ILE A 91 22.99 5.56 0.24
C ILE A 91 23.86 4.33 0.54
N SER A 92 23.78 3.32 -0.31
CA SER A 92 24.67 2.16 -0.29
C SER A 92 25.33 2.02 -1.67
N ILE A 93 26.61 1.65 -1.67
CA ILE A 93 27.42 1.45 -2.87
C ILE A 93 27.92 0.01 -2.83
N ASN A 94 27.74 -0.74 -3.93
CA ASN A 94 28.20 -2.13 -4.07
C ASN A 94 27.77 -3.05 -2.91
N ASP A 95 26.50 -2.96 -2.47
CA ASP A 95 25.93 -3.71 -1.34
C ASP A 95 26.65 -3.50 0.01
N GLY A 96 27.41 -2.40 0.14
CA GLY A 96 28.06 -1.99 1.37
C GLY A 96 27.09 -1.52 2.45
N ALA A 97 27.62 -1.34 3.67
CA ALA A 97 26.83 -0.79 4.77
C ALA A 97 26.25 0.59 4.39
N PRO A 98 24.93 0.80 4.57
CA PRO A 98 24.28 2.03 4.14
C PRO A 98 24.75 3.22 4.98
N LEU A 99 25.18 4.28 4.31
CA LEU A 99 25.55 5.55 4.91
C LEU A 99 24.30 6.44 4.98
N THR A 100 24.03 7.00 6.16
CA THR A 100 22.94 7.96 6.33
C THR A 100 23.47 9.34 6.01
N CYS A 101 22.87 10.02 5.03
CA CYS A 101 23.23 11.38 4.69
C CYS A 101 22.86 12.30 5.85
N ALA A 102 23.77 13.20 6.23
CA ALA A 102 23.46 14.25 7.19
C ALA A 102 22.40 15.17 6.58
N LYS A 103 21.36 15.51 7.36
CA LYS A 103 20.45 16.58 6.97
C LYS A 103 21.21 17.90 6.97
N ASP A 104 21.05 18.70 5.92
CA ASP A 104 21.48 20.09 5.99
C ASP A 104 20.68 20.80 7.09
N SER A 105 21.34 21.62 7.88
CA SER A 105 20.73 22.31 9.02
C SER A 105 20.37 23.77 8.73
N GLY A 106 20.55 24.20 7.47
CA GLY A 106 20.36 25.59 7.04
C GLY A 106 21.60 26.43 7.25
#